data_AF-A0A1J5MLH0-F1
#
_entry.id   AF-A0A1J5MLH0-F1
#
_cell.length_a   1.000
_cell.length_b   1.000
_cell.length_c   1.000
_cell.angle_alpha   90.00
_cell.angle_beta   90.00
_cell.angle_gamma   90.00
#
_symmetry.space_group_name_H-M   'P 1'
#
loop_
_entity.id
_entity.type
_entity.pdbx_description
1 polymer ?
#
loop_
_entity_poly.entity_id
_entity_poly.type
_entity_poly.pdbx_seq_one_letter_code
_entity_poly.pdbx_strand_id
1 'polypeptide(L)'
;METKINIKQKTTFRRALRLAKTAILFALILTPIRFSLELIGLPERIIFIIGLLWLTLAFAIYWGIKLYNEENALGVLLLSLLLFSPISRFPVAVIWWIDHKWEIGTHYSLHFDNFAQAAFQQVVYGSLIQLIPGFLLGTITIAIMRKKNNGIKKMNTIHNE
;
A
#
# COMPACT_ATOMS: atom_id res chain seq x y z
N MET A 1 20.02 -28.25 9.07
CA MET A 1 19.81 -28.19 7.61
C MET A 1 18.44 -27.55 7.38
N GLU A 2 18.37 -26.27 6.97
CA GLU A 2 17.07 -25.62 6.67
C GLU A 2 16.44 -26.31 5.45
N THR A 3 15.15 -26.65 5.50
CA THR A 3 14.45 -27.29 4.37
C THR A 3 14.26 -26.30 3.21
N LYS A 4 14.19 -26.78 1.96
CA LYS A 4 13.96 -25.94 0.77
C LYS A 4 12.74 -25.00 0.90
N ILE A 5 11.71 -25.45 1.63
CA ILE A 5 10.50 -24.68 1.92
C ILE A 5 10.80 -23.48 2.82
N ASN A 6 11.59 -23.67 3.89
CA ASN A 6 11.97 -22.60 4.81
C ASN A 6 12.76 -21.49 4.10
N ILE A 7 13.68 -21.88 3.20
CA ILE A 7 14.47 -20.95 2.38
C ILE A 7 13.55 -20.13 1.44
N LYS A 8 12.60 -20.77 0.75
CA LYS A 8 11.65 -20.08 -0.16
C LYS A 8 10.69 -19.14 0.58
N GLN A 9 10.26 -19.49 1.79
CA GLN A 9 9.43 -18.62 2.63
C GLN A 9 10.21 -17.40 3.12
N LYS A 10 11.44 -17.60 3.61
CA LYS A 10 12.35 -16.55 4.07
C LYS A 10 12.69 -15.56 2.95
N THR A 11 12.87 -16.03 1.73
CA THR A 11 13.09 -15.17 0.56
C THR A 11 11.84 -14.38 0.17
N THR A 12 10.66 -15.00 0.21
CA THR A 12 9.36 -14.35 -0.04
C THR A 12 9.08 -13.23 0.97
N PHE A 13 9.24 -13.51 2.26
CA PHE A 13 9.04 -12.51 3.32
C PHE A 13 10.04 -11.35 3.22
N ARG A 14 11.33 -11.63 3.01
CA ARG A 14 12.35 -10.59 2.80
C ARG A 14 12.03 -9.70 1.59
N ARG A 15 11.53 -10.31 0.51
CA ARG A 15 11.12 -9.58 -0.70
C ARG A 15 9.94 -8.66 -0.40
N ALA A 16 8.92 -9.17 0.28
CA ALA A 16 7.76 -8.38 0.68
C ALA A 16 8.12 -7.22 1.62
N LEU A 17 8.94 -7.49 2.64
CA LEU A 17 9.42 -6.48 3.58
C LEU A 17 10.20 -5.37 2.87
N ARG A 18 11.04 -5.72 1.89
CA ARG A 18 11.80 -4.73 1.11
C ARG A 18 10.87 -3.81 0.30
N LEU A 19 9.82 -4.36 -0.30
CA LEU A 19 8.82 -3.56 -1.03
C LEU A 19 8.02 -2.66 -0.07
N ALA A 20 7.51 -3.24 1.01
CA ALA A 20 6.74 -2.53 2.02
C ALA A 20 7.54 -1.39 2.65
N LYS A 21 8.83 -1.59 2.97
CA LYS A 21 9.69 -0.56 3.58
C LYS A 21 9.73 0.73 2.77
N THR A 22 9.88 0.62 1.45
CA THR A 22 9.88 1.82 0.59
C THR A 22 8.53 2.52 0.64
N ALA A 23 7.42 1.80 0.50
CA ALA A 23 6.09 2.40 0.55
C ALA A 23 5.76 3.02 1.92
N ILE A 24 6.18 2.39 3.02
CA ILE A 24 6.03 2.91 4.39
C ILE A 24 6.74 4.26 4.53
N LEU A 25 7.97 4.39 4.00
CA LEU A 25 8.71 5.64 4.06
C LEU A 25 7.97 6.76 3.32
N PHE A 26 7.43 6.49 2.14
CA PHE A 26 6.60 7.47 1.41
C PHE A 26 5.35 7.84 2.21
N ALA A 27 4.66 6.89 2.81
CA ALA A 27 3.46 7.16 3.62
C ALA A 27 3.76 8.02 4.86
N LEU A 28 4.89 7.77 5.53
CA LEU A 28 5.34 8.54 6.69
C LEU A 28 5.60 10.01 6.35
N ILE A 29 6.04 10.31 5.13
CA ILE A 29 6.27 11.68 4.65
C ILE A 29 4.97 12.30 4.12
N LEU A 30 4.15 11.50 3.42
CA LEU A 30 2.92 11.96 2.78
C LEU A 30 1.89 12.45 3.80
N THR A 31 1.78 11.75 4.93
CA THR A 31 0.79 12.03 5.99
C THR A 31 0.97 13.43 6.62
N PRO A 32 2.17 13.83 7.10
CA PRO A 32 2.39 15.18 7.60
C PRO A 32 2.28 16.23 6.50
N ILE A 33 2.75 15.97 5.28
CA ILE A 33 2.55 16.90 4.15
C ILE A 33 1.06 17.16 3.94
N ARG A 34 0.26 16.10 3.89
CA ARG A 34 -1.19 16.17 3.70
C ARG A 34 -1.86 17.01 4.78
N PHE A 35 -1.46 16.81 6.03
CA PHE A 35 -1.94 17.62 7.17
C PHE A 35 -1.50 19.08 7.05
N SER A 36 -0.23 19.37 6.76
CA SER A 36 0.25 20.75 6.59
C SER A 36 -0.42 21.49 5.43
N LEU A 37 -0.68 20.79 4.31
CA LEU A 37 -1.42 21.35 3.17
C LEU A 37 -2.84 21.78 3.57
N GLU A 38 -3.47 21.02 4.46
CA GLU A 38 -4.78 21.40 4.97
C GLU A 38 -4.74 22.62 5.88
N LEU A 39 -3.73 22.72 6.74
CA LEU A 39 -3.55 23.87 7.63
C LEU A 39 -3.38 25.19 6.87
N ILE A 40 -2.82 25.15 5.65
CA ILE A 40 -2.71 26.33 4.77
C ILE A 40 -3.99 26.59 3.94
N GLY A 41 -5.08 25.85 4.19
CA GLY A 41 -6.40 26.09 3.62
C GLY A 41 -6.68 25.39 2.29
N LEU A 42 -5.90 24.38 1.89
CA LEU A 42 -6.22 23.63 0.67
C LEU A 42 -7.52 22.82 0.83
N PRO A 43 -8.36 22.75 -0.21
CA PRO A 43 -9.58 21.94 -0.18
C PRO A 43 -9.29 20.46 0.04
N GLU A 44 -10.09 19.81 0.88
CA GLU A 44 -9.99 18.38 1.18
C GLU A 44 -10.01 17.51 -0.08
N ARG A 45 -10.80 17.89 -1.10
CA ARG A 45 -10.89 17.19 -2.40
C ARG A 45 -9.53 17.03 -3.09
N ILE A 46 -8.65 18.03 -2.98
CA ILE A 46 -7.31 18.01 -3.58
C ILE A 46 -6.39 17.14 -2.71
N ILE A 47 -6.43 17.36 -1.40
CA ILE A 47 -5.65 16.66 -0.38
C ILE A 47 -5.99 15.16 -0.34
N PHE A 48 -7.21 14.78 -0.69
CA PHE A 48 -7.68 13.40 -0.76
C PHE A 48 -6.99 12.60 -1.86
N ILE A 49 -6.73 13.21 -3.03
CA ILE A 49 -6.02 12.56 -4.15
C ILE A 49 -4.56 12.25 -3.79
N ILE A 50 -3.98 13.05 -2.90
CA ILE A 50 -2.63 12.87 -2.34
C ILE A 50 -2.68 11.94 -1.10
N GLY A 51 -3.80 11.25 -0.89
CA GLY A 51 -4.02 10.37 0.26
C GLY A 51 -3.38 8.99 0.16
N LEU A 52 -3.33 8.32 1.31
CA LEU A 52 -2.74 6.98 1.45
C LEU A 52 -3.42 5.91 0.58
N LEU A 53 -4.71 6.06 0.26
CA LEU A 53 -5.41 5.14 -0.65
C LEU A 53 -4.78 5.18 -2.04
N TRP A 54 -4.65 6.36 -2.64
CA TRP A 54 -4.05 6.54 -3.96
C TRP A 54 -2.60 6.10 -4.01
N LEU A 55 -1.83 6.40 -2.95
CA LEU A 55 -0.48 5.87 -2.79
C LEU A 55 -0.45 4.34 -2.83
N THR A 56 -1.41 3.68 -2.16
CA THR A 56 -1.53 2.23 -2.16
C THR A 56 -1.81 1.69 -3.56
N LEU A 57 -2.77 2.30 -4.27
CA LEU A 57 -3.13 1.87 -5.62
C LEU A 57 -1.94 2.01 -6.58
N ALA A 58 -1.20 3.13 -6.50
CA ALA A 58 0.00 3.36 -7.29
C ALA A 58 1.08 2.30 -7.01
N PHE A 59 1.37 2.00 -5.73
CA PHE A 59 2.31 0.94 -5.39
C PHE A 59 1.82 -0.45 -5.80
N ALA A 60 0.52 -0.74 -5.72
CA ALA A 60 -0.01 -2.02 -6.13
C ALA A 60 0.14 -2.25 -7.64
N ILE A 61 -0.11 -1.24 -8.47
CA ILE A 61 0.17 -1.28 -9.91
C ILE A 61 1.69 -1.48 -10.13
N TYR A 62 2.51 -0.64 -9.51
CA TYR A 62 3.97 -0.70 -9.67
C TYR A 62 4.55 -2.07 -9.29
N TRP A 63 4.12 -2.63 -8.16
CA TRP A 63 4.51 -3.97 -7.73
C TRP A 63 3.94 -5.04 -8.65
N GLY A 64 2.70 -4.89 -9.13
CA GLY A 64 2.12 -5.82 -10.09
C GLY A 64 2.92 -5.91 -11.39
N ILE A 65 3.37 -4.76 -11.92
CA ILE A 65 4.26 -4.68 -13.10
C ILE A 65 5.61 -5.32 -12.80
N LYS A 66 6.14 -5.20 -11.58
CA LYS A 66 7.47 -5.69 -11.21
C LYS A 66 7.50 -7.19 -10.91
N LEU A 67 6.45 -7.71 -10.28
CA LEU A 67 6.37 -9.07 -9.77
C LEU A 67 5.81 -10.07 -10.79
N TYR A 68 5.29 -9.63 -11.94
CA TYR A 68 4.50 -10.50 -12.82
C TYR A 68 5.18 -11.80 -13.28
N ASN A 69 6.51 -11.83 -13.41
CA ASN A 69 7.27 -13.03 -13.79
C ASN A 69 7.73 -13.88 -12.59
N GLU A 70 7.50 -13.44 -11.35
CA GLU A 70 7.84 -14.22 -10.16
C GLU A 70 6.79 -15.34 -9.93
N GLU A 71 7.23 -16.54 -9.55
CA GLU A 71 6.32 -17.67 -9.26
C GLU A 71 5.31 -17.32 -8.15
N ASN A 72 5.81 -16.71 -7.06
CA ASN A 72 5.03 -16.35 -5.88
C ASN A 72 4.52 -14.90 -5.91
N ALA A 73 4.33 -14.30 -7.09
CA ALA A 73 3.98 -12.88 -7.25
C ALA A 73 2.81 -12.42 -6.36
N LEU A 74 1.72 -13.21 -6.31
CA LEU A 74 0.53 -12.89 -5.52
C LEU A 74 0.81 -12.92 -4.02
N GLY A 75 1.59 -13.90 -3.54
CA GLY A 75 1.97 -14.01 -2.14
C GLY A 75 2.88 -12.85 -1.70
N VAL A 76 3.85 -12.48 -2.54
CA VAL A 76 4.72 -11.31 -2.29
C VAL A 76 3.88 -10.02 -2.27
N LEU A 77 2.97 -9.84 -3.22
CA LEU A 77 2.08 -8.67 -3.28
C LEU A 77 1.22 -8.55 -2.02
N LEU A 78 0.53 -9.64 -1.65
CA LEU A 78 -0.34 -9.67 -0.47
C LEU A 78 0.44 -9.38 0.81
N LEU A 79 1.58 -10.05 1.02
CA LEU A 79 2.42 -9.82 2.20
C LEU A 79 2.97 -8.39 2.24
N SER A 80 3.33 -7.82 1.08
CA SER A 80 3.81 -6.43 1.02
C SER A 80 2.72 -5.46 1.46
N LEU A 81 1.48 -5.66 1.01
CA LEU A 81 0.33 -4.85 1.39
C LEU A 81 -0.06 -5.04 2.86
N LEU A 82 -0.06 -6.28 3.36
CA LEU A 82 -0.32 -6.60 4.77
C LEU A 82 0.66 -5.92 5.72
N LEU A 83 1.94 -5.80 5.33
CA LEU A 83 2.94 -5.08 6.11
C LEU A 83 2.78 -3.56 5.97
N PHE A 84 2.57 -3.09 4.75
CA PHE A 84 2.51 -1.66 4.44
C PHE A 84 1.26 -0.98 5.04
N SER A 85 0.06 -1.50 4.79
CA SER A 85 -1.20 -0.84 5.11
C SER A 85 -1.32 -0.44 6.60
N PRO A 86 -1.20 -1.35 7.58
CA PRO A 86 -1.31 -0.98 9.01
C PRO A 86 -0.23 0.01 9.46
N ILE A 87 1.01 -0.18 9.02
CA ILE A 87 2.12 0.69 9.40
C ILE A 87 1.93 2.08 8.79
N SER A 88 1.48 2.17 7.55
CA SER A 88 1.23 3.44 6.85
C SER A 88 0.11 4.27 7.47
N ARG A 89 -0.83 3.62 8.18
CA ARG A 89 -2.01 4.25 8.81
C ARG A 89 -1.76 4.72 10.23
N PHE A 90 -0.78 4.14 10.92
CA PHE A 90 -0.46 4.56 12.28
C PHE A 90 -0.13 6.05 12.42
N PRO A 91 0.64 6.69 11.51
CA PRO A 91 0.86 8.15 11.53
C PRO A 91 -0.43 8.96 11.46
N VAL A 92 -1.47 8.46 10.81
CA VAL A 92 -2.78 9.14 10.75
C VAL A 92 -3.42 9.21 12.12
N ALA A 93 -3.36 8.13 12.91
CA ALA A 93 -3.87 8.14 14.29
C ALA A 93 -3.07 9.11 15.19
N VAL A 94 -1.76 9.25 14.95
CA VAL A 94 -0.93 10.21 15.67
C VAL A 94 -1.30 11.65 15.29
N ILE A 95 -1.49 11.95 14.00
CA ILE A 95 -1.93 13.28 13.55
C ILE A 95 -3.34 13.59 14.08
N TRP A 96 -4.25 12.62 14.05
CA TRP A 96 -5.57 12.74 14.67
C TRP A 96 -5.48 13.15 16.15
N TRP A 97 -4.59 12.52 16.91
CA TRP A 97 -4.42 12.84 18.33
C TRP A 97 -3.91 14.26 18.54
N ILE A 98 -3.01 14.74 17.67
CA ILE A 98 -2.54 16.12 17.68
C ILE A 98 -3.69 17.07 17.32
N ASP A 99 -4.39 16.83 16.22
CA ASP A 99 -5.52 17.66 15.80
C ASP A 99 -6.58 17.79 16.90
N HIS A 100 -6.93 16.67 17.54
CA HIS A 100 -7.92 16.61 18.61
C HIS A 100 -7.44 17.30 19.90
N LYS A 101 -6.19 17.07 20.33
CA LYS A 101 -5.65 17.64 21.57
C LYS A 101 -5.50 19.16 21.52
N TRP A 102 -5.24 19.70 20.34
CA TRP A 102 -5.04 21.14 20.12
C TRP A 102 -6.24 21.82 19.42
N GLU A 103 -7.35 21.09 19.24
CA GLU A 103 -8.59 21.59 18.64
C GLU A 103 -8.36 22.35 17.31
N ILE A 104 -7.45 21.83 16.48
CA ILE A 104 -6.99 22.52 15.27
C ILE A 104 -8.10 22.57 14.20
N GLY A 105 -8.99 21.58 14.18
CA GLY A 105 -10.21 21.60 13.37
C GLY A 105 -10.03 21.14 11.91
N THR A 106 -9.09 20.23 11.64
CA THR A 106 -8.90 19.63 10.31
C THR A 106 -9.89 18.49 10.02
N HIS A 107 -9.87 17.86 8.83
CA HIS A 107 -10.66 16.66 8.52
C HIS A 107 -10.29 15.44 9.37
N TYR A 108 -9.19 15.53 10.14
CA TYR A 108 -8.88 14.58 11.19
C TYR A 108 -9.75 14.77 12.43
N SER A 109 -10.68 15.74 12.47
CA SER A 109 -11.61 15.96 13.57
C SER A 109 -12.69 14.88 13.78
N LEU A 110 -12.63 13.74 13.05
CA LEU A 110 -13.49 12.59 13.31
C LEU A 110 -13.56 12.30 14.81
N HIS A 111 -14.76 12.29 15.37
CA HIS A 111 -14.96 12.15 16.81
C HIS A 111 -14.76 10.69 17.22
N PHE A 112 -13.55 10.36 17.65
CA PHE A 112 -13.28 9.17 18.45
C PHE A 112 -13.18 9.57 19.93
N ASP A 113 -13.66 8.70 20.81
CA ASP A 113 -13.68 8.95 22.26
C ASP A 113 -12.28 8.91 22.86
N ASN A 114 -11.34 8.20 22.23
CA ASN A 114 -9.97 8.08 22.70
C ASN A 114 -8.99 7.64 21.59
N PHE A 115 -7.69 7.75 21.88
CA PHE A 115 -6.62 7.36 20.96
C PHE A 115 -6.67 5.89 20.56
N ALA A 116 -7.06 4.98 21.46
CA ALA A 116 -7.11 3.54 21.14
C ALA A 116 -8.17 3.26 20.07
N GLN A 117 -9.33 3.91 20.15
CA GLN A 117 -10.38 3.81 19.13
C GLN A 117 -9.93 4.42 17.80
N ALA A 118 -9.28 5.59 17.82
CA ALA A 118 -8.72 6.22 16.62
C ALA A 118 -7.65 5.32 15.95
N ALA A 119 -6.74 4.77 16.75
CA ALA A 119 -5.71 3.86 16.29
C ALA A 119 -6.31 2.57 15.71
N PHE A 120 -7.29 1.98 16.37
CA PHE A 120 -8.00 0.80 15.86
C PHE A 120 -8.68 1.10 14.52
N GLN A 121 -9.38 2.24 14.43
CA GLN A 121 -10.04 2.67 13.20
C GLN A 121 -9.07 2.84 12.04
N GLN A 122 -7.94 3.49 12.27
CA GLN A 122 -6.95 3.71 11.21
C GLN A 122 -6.18 2.43 10.85
N VAL A 123 -5.69 1.69 11.85
CA VAL A 123 -4.81 0.54 11.65
C VAL A 123 -5.57 -0.69 11.17
N VAL A 124 -6.84 -0.87 11.56
CA VAL A 124 -7.66 -2.02 11.13
C VAL A 124 -8.51 -1.64 9.93
N TYR A 125 -9.54 -0.81 10.11
CA TYR A 125 -10.48 -0.48 9.02
C TYR A 125 -9.79 0.30 7.90
N GLY A 126 -8.99 1.33 8.24
CA GLY A 126 -8.24 2.11 7.26
C GLY A 126 -7.26 1.26 6.43
N SER A 127 -6.69 0.21 7.04
CA SER A 127 -5.83 -0.74 6.34
C SER A 127 -6.59 -1.67 5.42
N LEU A 128 -7.78 -2.15 5.82
CA LEU A 128 -8.62 -2.96 4.94
C LEU A 128 -9.04 -2.19 3.68
N ILE A 129 -9.39 -0.90 3.85
CA ILE A 129 -9.73 0.00 2.74
C ILE A 129 -8.55 0.19 1.78
N GLN A 130 -7.30 0.07 2.24
CA GLN A 130 -6.13 0.09 1.34
C GLN A 130 -5.86 -1.28 0.73
N LEU A 131 -5.85 -2.31 1.58
CA LEU A 131 -5.40 -3.65 1.24
C LEU A 131 -6.30 -4.27 0.19
N ILE A 132 -7.62 -4.21 0.36
CA ILE A 132 -8.57 -4.88 -0.55
C ILE A 132 -8.47 -4.32 -1.97
N PRO A 133 -8.72 -3.02 -2.22
CA PRO A 133 -8.62 -2.49 -3.58
C PRO A 133 -7.19 -2.50 -4.12
N GLY A 134 -6.17 -2.30 -3.26
CA GLY A 134 -4.77 -2.42 -3.66
C GLY A 134 -4.44 -3.83 -4.15
N PHE A 135 -4.83 -4.86 -3.41
CA PHE A 135 -4.58 -6.24 -3.80
C PHE A 135 -5.31 -6.60 -5.10
N LEU A 136 -6.59 -6.23 -5.23
CA LEU A 136 -7.35 -6.45 -6.47
C LEU A 136 -6.67 -5.78 -7.67
N LEU A 137 -6.28 -4.51 -7.56
CA LEU A 137 -5.63 -3.79 -8.64
C LEU A 137 -4.26 -4.37 -9.00
N GLY A 138 -3.46 -4.73 -8.00
CA GLY A 138 -2.17 -5.38 -8.20
C GLY A 138 -2.30 -6.77 -8.86
N THR A 139 -3.29 -7.57 -8.46
CA THR A 139 -3.53 -8.89 -9.07
C THR A 139 -3.99 -8.77 -10.53
N ILE A 140 -4.89 -7.83 -10.84
CA ILE A 140 -5.31 -7.50 -12.21
C ILE A 140 -4.09 -7.08 -13.04
N THR A 141 -3.23 -6.23 -12.49
CA THR A 141 -2.00 -5.76 -13.16
C THR A 141 -1.07 -6.93 -13.49
N ILE A 142 -0.86 -7.85 -12.55
CA ILE A 142 -0.07 -9.07 -12.77
C ILE A 142 -0.68 -9.91 -13.90
N ALA A 143 -2.00 -10.11 -13.90
CA ALA A 143 -2.69 -10.91 -14.91
C ALA A 143 -2.55 -10.32 -16.32
N ILE A 144 -2.73 -8.99 -16.45
CA ILE A 144 -2.54 -8.27 -17.71
C ILE A 144 -1.10 -8.44 -18.22
N MET A 145 -0.11 -8.23 -17.34
CA MET A 145 1.30 -8.32 -17.71
C MET A 145 1.72 -9.73 -18.12
N ARG A 146 1.23 -10.77 -17.43
CA ARG A 146 1.45 -12.17 -17.81
C ARG A 146 0.84 -12.50 -19.17
N LYS A 147 -0.40 -12.07 -19.41
CA LYS A 147 -1.08 -12.26 -20.71
C LYS A 147 -0.29 -11.61 -21.85
N LYS A 148 0.14 -10.35 -21.66
CA LYS A 148 0.97 -9.63 -22.63
C LYS A 148 2.28 -10.37 -22.94
N ASN A 149 2.98 -10.83 -21.91
CA ASN A 149 4.26 -11.54 -22.08
C ASN A 149 4.11 -12.87 -22.85
N ASN A 150 3.07 -13.65 -22.54
CA ASN A 150 2.80 -14.90 -23.24
C ASN A 150 2.43 -14.68 -24.72
N GLY A 151 1.70 -13.61 -25.03
CA GLY A 151 1.41 -13.22 -26.41
C GLY A 151 2.66 -12.89 -27.23
N ILE A 152 3.60 -12.13 -26.64
CA ILE A 152 4.89 -11.81 -27.28
C ILE A 152 5.70 -13.08 -27.54
N LYS A 153 5.80 -13.97 -26.54
CA LYS A 153 6.53 -15.24 -26.71
C LYS A 153 5.96 -16.09 -27.84
N LYS A 154 4.63 -16.20 -27.93
CA LYS A 154 3.95 -16.95 -28.99
C LYS A 154 4.21 -16.37 -30.39
N MET A 155 4.27 -15.05 -30.52
CA MET A 155 4.55 -14.40 -31.80
C MET A 155 6.00 -14.64 -32.25
N ASN A 156 6.95 -14.58 -31.33
CA ASN A 156 8.36 -14.82 -31.62
C ASN A 156 8.64 -16.29 -32.01
N THR A 157 7.90 -17.26 -31.44
CA THR A 157 8.03 -18.66 -31.86
C THR A 157 7.53 -18.89 -33.29
N ILE A 158 6.43 -18.26 -33.69
CA ILE A 158 5.87 -18.38 -35.05
C ILE A 158 6.81 -17.76 -36.11
N HIS A 159 7.57 -16.72 -35.75
CA HIS A 159 8.50 -16.08 -36.70
C HIS A 159 9.82 -16.83 -36.86
N ASN A 160 10.16 -17.73 -35.93
CA ASN A 160 11.40 -18.51 -35.93
C ASN A 160 11.21 -19.94 -36.48
N GLU A 161 10.00 -20.29 -36.93
CA GLU A 161 9.65 -21.52 -37.67
C GLU A 161 9.58 -21.22 -39.18
#